data_AF-A0A7G1HNZ4-F1
#
_entry.id   AF-A0A7G1HNZ4-F1
#
_cell.length_a   1.000
_cell.length_b   1.000
_cell.length_c   1.000
_cell.angle_alpha   90.00
_cell.angle_beta   90.00
_cell.angle_gamma   90.00
#
_symmetry.space_group_name_H-M   'P 1'
#
loop_
_entity.id
_entity.type
_entity.pdbx_description
1 polymer ?
#
loop_
_entity_poly.entity_id
_entity_poly.type
_entity_poly.pdbx_seq_one_letter_code
_entity_poly.pdbx_strand_id
1 'polypeptide(L)' 'MHLHPNNCCPIFNYNSLEIIEVVECTFIRKDRVKNILGYCTEFPHPLDADNVVENPTLILPRNWYGG' A
#
# COMPACT_ATOMS: atom_id res chain seq x y z
N MET A 1 10.16 -1.48 -4.16
CA MET A 1 8.98 -0.60 -4.34
C MET A 1 8.10 -0.83 -3.15
N HIS A 2 7.46 0.20 -2.64
CA HIS A 2 6.52 0.13 -1.52
C HIS A 2 5.24 0.84 -1.94
N LEU A 3 4.10 0.20 -1.66
CA LEU A 3 2.76 0.69 -1.96
C LEU A 3 1.98 0.71 -0.65
N HIS A 4 1.42 1.88 -0.31
CA HIS A 4 0.63 2.08 0.90
C HIS A 4 -0.70 2.75 0.55
N PRO A 5 -1.86 2.11 0.78
CA PRO A 5 -3.16 2.78 0.68
C PRO A 5 -3.25 3.93 1.67
N ASN A 6 -3.42 5.15 1.19
CA ASN A 6 -3.51 6.30 2.08
C ASN A 6 -4.96 6.45 2.59
N ASN A 7 -5.15 6.32 3.90
CA ASN A 7 -6.45 6.36 4.54
C ASN A 7 -7.03 7.78 4.73
N CYS A 8 -6.46 8.82 4.10
CA CYS A 8 -7.00 10.18 4.15
C CYS A 8 -8.36 10.32 3.44
N CYS A 9 -8.67 9.41 2.51
CA CYS A 9 -9.94 9.34 1.80
C CYS A 9 -10.68 8.04 2.17
N PRO A 10 -12.01 8.06 2.27
CA PRO A 10 -12.80 6.84 2.47
C PRO A 10 -12.72 5.92 1.24
N ILE A 11 -13.19 4.68 1.39
CA ILE A 11 -13.36 3.78 0.25
C ILE A 11 -14.51 4.29 -0.63
N PHE A 12 -14.21 4.51 -1.91
CA PHE A 12 -15.21 4.85 -2.91
C PHE A 12 -15.91 3.57 -3.42
N ASN A 13 -17.24 3.55 -3.36
CA ASN A 13 -18.03 2.40 -3.76
C ASN A 13 -18.70 2.66 -5.12
N TYR A 14 -18.42 1.80 -6.12
CA TYR A 14 -19.01 1.91 -7.45
C TYR A 14 -19.37 0.53 -8.02
N ASN A 15 -20.65 0.29 -8.32
CA ASN A 15 -21.14 -0.98 -8.88
C ASN A 15 -20.60 -2.23 -8.15
N SER A 16 -20.70 -2.23 -6.80
CA SER A 16 -20.17 -3.30 -5.94
C SER A 16 -18.64 -3.45 -5.93
N LEU A 17 -17.89 -2.49 -6.49
CA LEU A 17 -16.45 -2.39 -6.36
C LEU A 17 -16.08 -1.39 -5.28
N GLU A 18 -15.18 -1.82 -4.40
CA GLU A 18 -14.48 -0.95 -3.45
C GLU A 18 -13.20 -0.43 -4.12
N ILE A 19 -13.08 0.89 -4.16
CA ILE A 19 -11.98 1.60 -4.82
C ILE A 19 -11.24 2.43 -3.78
N ILE A 20 -9.94 2.17 -3.65
CA ILE A 20 -9.03 3.02 -2.87
C ILE A 20 -8.72 4.25 -3.72
N GLU A 21 -9.06 5.43 -3.22
CA GLU A 21 -8.92 6.68 -3.97
C GLU A 21 -7.47 7.19 -4.02
N VAL A 22 -6.68 6.89 -2.98
CA VAL A 22 -5.31 7.39 -2.84
C VAL A 22 -4.36 6.27 -2.46
N VAL A 23 -3.27 6.14 -3.20
CA VAL A 23 -2.17 5.20 -2.91
C VAL A 23 -0.85 5.97 -2.98
N GLU A 24 -0.02 5.80 -1.95
CA GLU A 24 1.35 6.29 -1.92
C GLU A 24 2.31 5.26 -2.51
N CYS A 25 3.07 5.68 -3.52
CA CYS A 25 4.02 4.83 -4.23
C CYS A 25 5.44 5.31 -3.97
N THR A 26 6.20 4.53 -3.20
CA THR A 26 7.62 4.81 -2.96
C THR A 26 8.52 3.93 -3.83
N PHE A 27 9.30 4.58 -4.69
CA PHE A 27 10.26 3.93 -5.59
C PHE A 27 11.65 3.90 -4.98
N ILE A 28 12.33 2.77 -5.13
CA ILE A 28 13.70 2.60 -4.65
C ILE A 28 14.67 3.08 -5.72
N ARG A 29 15.58 3.96 -5.33
CA ARG A 29 16.75 4.36 -6.13
C ARG A 29 17.78 3.24 -6.16
N LYS A 30 17.80 2.47 -7.27
CA LYS A 30 18.65 1.27 -7.42
C LYS A 30 20.15 1.55 -7.24
N ASP A 31 20.62 2.73 -7.62
CA ASP A 31 22.02 3.17 -7.48
C ASP A 31 22.48 3.31 -6.02
N ARG A 32 21.54 3.42 -5.06
CA ARG A 32 21.83 3.54 -3.63
C ARG A 32 21.65 2.23 -2.85
N VAL A 33 21.19 1.17 -3.50
CA VAL A 33 20.95 -0.13 -2.87
C VAL A 33 22.22 -0.97 -2.89
N LYS A 34 22.72 -1.34 -1.70
CA LYS A 34 23.90 -2.21 -1.60
C LYS A 34 23.54 -3.68 -1.81
N ASN A 35 22.40 -4.12 -1.27
CA ASN A 35 21.93 -5.50 -1.31
C ASN A 35 20.43 -5.53 -1.65
N ILE A 36 20.02 -6.36 -2.60
CA ILE A 36 18.62 -6.60 -2.93
C ILE A 36 18.25 -7.98 -2.37
N LEU A 37 17.33 -8.02 -1.41
CA LEU A 37 16.92 -9.25 -0.72
C LEU A 37 15.76 -9.99 -1.42
N GLY A 38 15.21 -9.43 -2.50
CA GLY A 38 14.05 -9.98 -3.22
C GLY A 38 12.81 -9.10 -3.09
N TYR A 39 11.65 -9.66 -3.44
CA TYR A 39 10.35 -9.00 -3.28
C TYR A 39 9.80 -9.21 -1.87
N CYS A 40 9.04 -8.24 -1.36
CA CYS A 40 8.31 -8.39 -0.12
C CYS A 40 7.17 -9.40 -0.30
N THR A 41 6.96 -10.27 0.69
CA THR A 41 5.89 -11.27 0.73
C THR A 41 4.97 -11.12 1.93
N GLU A 42 5.22 -10.14 2.80
CA GLU A 42 4.46 -9.87 4.01
C GLU A 42 3.65 -8.59 3.81
N PHE A 43 2.32 -8.73 3.85
CA PHE A 43 1.37 -7.64 3.64
C PHE A 43 0.21 -7.77 4.65
N PRO A 44 -0.21 -6.69 5.35
CA PRO A 44 0.42 -5.36 5.35
C PRO A 44 1.87 -5.41 5.83
N HIS A 45 2.71 -4.45 5.39
CA HIS A 45 4.10 -4.43 5.79
C HIS A 45 4.20 -4.05 7.28
N PRO A 46 5.10 -4.63 8.09
CA PRO A 46 5.20 -4.32 9.52
C PRO A 46 5.51 -2.85 9.88
N LEU A 47 5.95 -2.07 8.90
CA LEU A 47 6.22 -0.63 9.03
C LEU A 47 5.12 0.25 8.40
N ASP A 48 4.06 -0.33 7.86
CA ASP A 48 2.89 0.43 7.45
C ASP A 48 2.26 1.12 8.67
N ALA A 49 1.85 2.36 8.49
CA ALA A 49 1.16 3.15 9.50
C ALA A 49 0.10 4.01 8.82
N ASP A 50 -1.05 4.17 9.47
CA ASP A 50 -2.12 4.99 8.95
C ASP A 50 -1.70 6.46 8.82
N ASN A 51 -2.08 7.10 7.71
CA ASN A 51 -1.83 8.52 7.47
C ASN A 51 -2.67 9.43 8.38
N VAL A 52 -3.92 9.03 8.63
CA VAL A 52 -4.88 9.73 9.49
C VAL A 52 -5.33 8.77 10.58
N VAL A 53 -4.98 9.07 11.83
CA VAL A 53 -5.16 8.17 13.00
C VAL A 53 -6.64 7.88 13.28
N GLU A 54 -7.51 8.83 12.98
CA GLU A 54 -8.96 8.74 13.24
C GLU A 54 -9.71 7.94 12.15
N ASN A 55 -9.09 7.72 10.99
CA ASN A 55 -9.70 7.01 9.87
C ASN A 55 -9.40 5.51 9.95
N PRO A 56 -10.30 4.64 9.45
CA PRO A 56 -10.04 3.21 9.39
C PRO A 56 -8.78 2.87 8.59
N THR A 57 -8.03 1.86 9.04
CA THR A 57 -6.89 1.32 8.29
C THR A 57 -7.35 0.77 6.93
N LEU A 58 -6.62 1.12 5.88
CA LEU A 58 -6.81 0.57 4.54
C LEU A 58 -5.72 -0.46 4.23
N ILE A 59 -6.12 -1.64 3.78
CA ILE A 59 -5.19 -2.73 3.45
C ILE A 59 -5.04 -2.85 1.94
N LEU A 60 -3.80 -3.03 1.47
CA LEU A 60 -3.53 -3.23 0.06
C LEU A 60 -4.28 -4.49 -0.44
N PRO A 61 -5.13 -4.40 -1.48
CA PRO A 61 -5.89 -5.54 -1.95
C PRO A 61 -4.99 -6.66 -2.48
N ARG A 62 -5.30 -7.92 -2.14
CA ARG A 62 -4.46 -9.09 -2.48
C ARG A 62 -4.21 -9.26 -3.98
N ASN A 63 -5.17 -8.85 -4.82
CA ASN A 63 -5.03 -8.89 -6.28
C ASN A 63 -3.94 -7.95 -6.84
N TRP A 64 -3.37 -7.05 -6.03
CA TRP A 64 -2.27 -6.17 -6.45
C TRP A 64 -0.89 -6.80 -6.28
N TYR A 65 -0.74 -7.82 -5.42
CA TYR A 65 0.58 -8.40 -5.09
C TYR A 65 0.62 -9.94 -5.03
N GLY A 66 -0.52 -10.62 -5.03
CA GLY A 66 -0.64 -12.07 -4.83
C GLY A 66 -1.10 -12.85 -6.06
N GLY A 67 -0.61 -12.50 -7.25
CA GLY A 67 -0.87 -13.22 -8.50
C GLY A 67 -0.29 -14.63 -8.54
#